data_AF-A0A0G1EBV6-F1
#
_entry.id   AF-A0A0G1EBV6-F1
#
_cell.length_a   1.000
_cell.length_b   1.000
_cell.length_c   1.000
_cell.angle_alpha   90.00
_cell.angle_beta   90.00
_cell.angle_gamma   90.00
#
_symmetry.space_group_name_H-M   'P 1'
#
loop_
_entity.id
_entity.type
_entity.pdbx_description
1 polymer ?
#
loop_
_entity_poly.entity_id
_entity_poly.type
_entity_poly.pdbx_seq_one_letter_code
_entity_poly.pdbx_strand_id
1 'polypeptide(L)'
;NVDIDENKERDEYIRRLGEVSHLFTDAGLILITTISNVDDYEIETINALNSPNDCRVINIGPNRFSCTKVDLQIDSLNDITGAVVKIKELLTAQKYLIEYYL
;
A
#
# COMPACT_ATOMS: atom_id res chain seq x y z
N ASN A 1 9.86 28.36 6.15
CA ASN A 1 8.87 28.52 5.07
C ASN A 1 8.90 27.38 4.08
N VAL A 2 10.07 26.91 3.62
CA VAL A 2 10.18 25.76 2.71
C VAL A 2 9.57 24.47 3.30
N ASP A 3 9.91 24.13 4.55
CA ASP A 3 9.42 22.89 5.21
C ASP A 3 7.89 22.81 5.39
N ILE A 4 7.20 23.95 5.43
CA ILE A 4 5.73 23.98 5.60
C ILE A 4 5.05 23.67 4.26
N ASP A 5 5.63 24.13 3.15
CA ASP A 5 5.08 23.90 1.82
C ASP A 5 5.34 22.46 1.36
N GLU A 6 6.52 21.89 1.64
CA GLU A 6 6.82 20.47 1.35
C GLU A 6 5.86 19.50 2.06
N ASN A 7 5.54 19.75 3.34
CA ASN A 7 4.57 18.94 4.07
C ASN A 7 3.17 19.02 3.46
N LYS A 8 2.72 20.21 3.03
CA LYS A 8 1.41 20.36 2.38
C LYS A 8 1.34 19.66 1.03
N GLU A 9 2.41 19.71 0.24
CA GLU A 9 2.47 18.98 -1.03
C GLU A 9 2.40 17.48 -0.81
N ARG A 10 3.06 16.97 0.24
CA ARG A 10 3.00 15.56 0.62
C ARG A 10 1.62 15.15 1.11
N ASP A 11 0.98 15.94 1.99
CA ASP A 11 -0.39 15.68 2.46
C ASP A 11 -1.37 15.63 1.28
N GLU A 12 -1.27 16.57 0.34
CA GLU A 12 -2.12 16.61 -0.86
C GLU A 12 -1.84 15.42 -1.79
N TYR A 13 -0.58 14.99 -1.91
CA TYR A 13 -0.22 13.77 -2.65
C TYR A 13 -0.87 12.52 -2.03
N ILE A 14 -0.76 12.36 -0.71
CA ILE A 14 -1.35 11.24 0.02
C ILE A 14 -2.88 11.24 -0.11
N ARG A 15 -3.50 12.43 0.02
CA ARG A 15 -4.96 12.59 -0.17
C ARG A 15 -5.39 12.17 -1.58
N ARG A 16 -4.73 12.69 -2.62
CA ARG A 16 -5.03 12.34 -4.01
C ARG A 16 -4.82 10.87 -4.29
N LEU A 17 -3.77 10.26 -3.73
CA LEU A 17 -3.52 8.85 -3.90
C LEU A 17 -4.64 8.01 -3.27
N GLY A 18 -5.14 8.37 -2.09
CA GLY A 18 -6.29 7.71 -1.47
C GLY A 18 -7.56 7.81 -2.33
N GLU A 19 -7.87 9.00 -2.86
CA GLU A 19 -9.02 9.23 -3.74
C GLU A 19 -8.90 8.45 -5.06
N VAL A 20 -7.73 8.46 -5.69
CA VAL A 20 -7.48 7.68 -6.91
C VAL A 20 -7.55 6.18 -6.61
N SER A 21 -7.02 5.72 -5.48
CA SER A 21 -7.12 4.32 -5.05
C SER A 21 -8.57 3.89 -4.93
N HIS A 22 -9.43 4.72 -4.33
CA HIS A 22 -10.85 4.46 -4.22
C HIS A 22 -11.49 4.26 -5.60
N LEU A 23 -11.24 5.17 -6.55
CA LEU A 23 -11.81 5.08 -7.90
C LEU A 23 -11.41 3.78 -8.64
N PHE A 24 -10.13 3.39 -8.57
CA PHE A 24 -9.65 2.19 -9.24
C PHE A 24 -10.19 0.93 -8.58
N THR A 25 -10.19 0.88 -7.25
CA THR A 25 -10.64 -0.29 -6.49
C THR A 25 -12.16 -0.47 -6.54
N ASP A 26 -12.93 0.61 -6.57
CA ASP A 26 -14.39 0.59 -6.79
C ASP A 26 -14.74 0.08 -8.20
N ALA A 27 -13.89 0.38 -9.19
CA ALA A 27 -14.00 -0.19 -10.54
C ALA A 27 -13.59 -1.68 -10.64
N GLY A 28 -13.25 -2.32 -9.51
CA GLY A 28 -12.82 -3.73 -9.46
C GLY A 28 -11.38 -3.98 -9.88
N LEU A 29 -10.55 -2.94 -9.96
CA LEU A 29 -9.12 -3.07 -10.30
C LEU A 29 -8.25 -3.20 -9.04
N ILE A 30 -7.18 -3.98 -9.14
CA ILE A 30 -6.10 -3.97 -8.14
C ILE A 30 -5.13 -2.84 -8.50
N LEU A 31 -5.05 -1.82 -7.65
CA LEU A 31 -4.04 -0.77 -7.78
C LEU A 31 -2.81 -1.12 -6.93
N ILE A 32 -1.63 -1.18 -7.57
CA ILE A 32 -0.35 -1.38 -6.89
C ILE A 32 0.43 -0.08 -6.98
N THR A 33 0.84 0.46 -5.83
CA THR A 33 1.60 1.70 -5.73
C THR A 33 2.76 1.53 -4.75
N THR A 34 3.79 2.36 -4.90
CA THR A 34 4.96 2.40 -4.03
C THR A 34 5.18 3.81 -3.52
N ILE A 35 5.33 3.96 -2.20
CA ILE A 35 5.62 5.24 -1.56
C ILE A 35 6.81 5.04 -0.64
N SER A 36 7.78 5.95 -0.72
CA SER A 36 8.94 5.95 0.17
C SER A 36 8.65 6.75 1.44
N ASN A 37 9.22 6.29 2.56
CA ASN A 37 9.16 6.96 3.86
C ASN A 37 7.73 7.29 4.30
N VAL A 38 6.78 6.40 4.03
CA VAL A 38 5.41 6.57 4.53
C VAL A 38 5.37 6.31 6.03
N ASP A 39 4.60 7.09 6.77
CA ASP A 39 4.38 6.89 8.21
C ASP A 39 2.98 6.31 8.52
N ASP A 40 2.72 6.09 9.81
CA ASP A 40 1.44 5.54 10.29
C ASP A 40 0.23 6.42 9.94
N TYR A 41 0.37 7.75 10.01
CA TYR A 41 -0.72 8.70 9.75
C TYR A 41 -1.09 8.74 8.27
N GLU A 42 -0.09 8.68 7.40
CA GLU A 42 -0.30 8.67 5.96
C GLU A 42 -0.97 7.39 5.49
N ILE A 43 -0.60 6.24 6.04
CA ILE A 43 -1.29 4.96 5.75
C ILE A 43 -2.74 5.01 6.24
N GLU A 44 -2.99 5.52 7.45
CA GLU A 44 -4.33 5.67 7.99
C GLU A 44 -5.19 6.57 7.08
N THR A 45 -4.60 7.65 6.57
CA THR A 45 -5.26 8.58 5.64
C THR A 45 -5.63 7.90 4.32
N ILE A 46 -4.70 7.15 3.71
CA ILE A 46 -4.97 6.40 2.48
C ILE A 46 -6.08 5.37 2.72
N ASN A 47 -6.00 4.61 3.83
CA ASN A 47 -7.00 3.61 4.19
C ASN A 47 -8.39 4.23 4.39
N ALA A 48 -8.47 5.37 5.08
CA ALA A 48 -9.73 6.07 5.32
C ALA A 48 -10.36 6.57 4.01
N LEU A 49 -9.55 7.10 3.09
CA LEU A 49 -10.01 7.59 1.79
C LEU A 49 -10.37 6.47 0.81
N ASN A 50 -9.69 5.31 0.91
CA ASN A 50 -9.97 4.15 0.07
C ASN A 50 -11.20 3.35 0.53
N SER A 51 -11.63 3.53 1.79
CA SER A 51 -12.80 2.87 2.38
C SER A 51 -14.06 3.02 1.50
N PRO A 52 -14.88 1.96 1.34
CA PRO A 52 -14.84 0.67 2.03
C PRO A 52 -13.92 -0.37 1.35
N ASN A 53 -13.12 0.03 0.37
CA ASN A 53 -12.27 -0.89 -0.38
C ASN A 53 -11.04 -1.28 0.42
N ASP A 54 -10.57 -2.51 0.19
CA ASP A 54 -9.40 -3.03 0.88
C ASP A 54 -8.12 -2.30 0.45
N CYS A 55 -7.24 -2.05 1.42
CA CYS A 55 -5.88 -1.58 1.18
C CYS A 55 -4.91 -2.48 1.94
N ARG A 56 -3.83 -2.90 1.27
CA ARG A 56 -2.83 -3.83 1.80
C ARG A 56 -1.46 -3.18 1.84
N VAL A 57 -0.81 -3.24 2.99
CA VAL A 57 0.49 -2.61 3.24
C VAL A 57 1.58 -3.66 3.21
N ILE A 58 2.46 -3.55 2.21
CA ILE A 58 3.64 -4.38 2.08
C ILE A 58 4.86 -3.52 2.38
N ASN A 59 5.51 -3.77 3.51
CA ASN A 59 6.72 -3.06 3.88
C ASN A 59 7.96 -3.74 3.31
N ILE A 60 8.81 -2.95 2.66
CA ILE A 60 10.07 -3.39 2.09
C ILE A 60 11.21 -2.67 2.80
N GLY A 61 12.13 -3.42 3.40
CA GLY A 61 13.22 -2.88 4.21
C GLY A 61 12.85 -2.76 5.69
N PRO A 62 13.59 -1.94 6.45
CA PRO A 62 13.36 -1.76 7.89
C PRO A 62 11.93 -1.31 8.18
N ASN A 63 11.22 -2.01 9.06
CA ASN A 63 9.90 -1.62 9.50
C ASN A 63 10.02 -0.52 10.57
N ARG A 64 9.42 0.65 10.30
CA ARG A 64 9.41 1.81 11.19
C ARG A 64 8.02 2.17 11.71
N PHE A 65 7.01 1.36 11.38
CA PHE A 65 5.64 1.56 11.83
C PHE A 65 5.53 1.23 13.32
N SER A 66 4.84 2.10 14.05
CA SER A 66 4.60 1.93 15.48
C SER A 66 3.22 1.33 15.73
N CYS A 67 2.24 1.72 14.91
CA CYS A 67 0.83 1.36 15.09
C CYS A 67 0.28 0.55 13.90
N THR A 68 0.75 0.82 12.69
CA THR A 68 0.30 0.14 11.48
C THR A 68 0.80 -1.29 11.45
N LYS A 69 -0.15 -2.23 11.38
CA LYS A 69 0.16 -3.63 11.09
C LYS A 69 0.33 -3.81 9.59
N VAL A 70 1.56 -4.05 9.15
CA VAL A 70 1.84 -4.42 7.76
C VAL A 70 1.29 -5.82 7.47
N ASP A 71 0.73 -6.01 6.27
CA ASP A 71 0.22 -7.32 5.83
C ASP A 71 1.36 -8.27 5.43
N LEU A 72 2.47 -7.71 4.93
CA LEU A 72 3.67 -8.47 4.58
C LEU A 72 4.93 -7.64 4.81
N GLN A 73 5.95 -8.27 5.41
CA GLN A 73 7.27 -7.71 5.62
C GLN A 73 8.27 -8.39 4.68
N ILE A 74 9.04 -7.60 3.93
CA ILE A 74 10.12 -8.05 3.05
C ILE A 74 11.40 -7.30 3.45
N ASP A 75 12.35 -7.96 4.11
CA ASP A 75 13.52 -7.27 4.68
C ASP A 75 14.48 -6.69 3.64
N SER A 76 14.57 -7.30 2.46
CA SER A 76 15.36 -6.79 1.34
C SER A 76 14.88 -7.37 0.01
N LEU A 77 15.23 -6.69 -1.09
CA LEU A 77 14.93 -7.13 -2.46
C LEU A 77 16.11 -7.89 -3.11
N ASN A 78 17.00 -8.49 -2.31
CA ASN A 78 18.09 -9.31 -2.84
C ASN A 78 17.57 -10.55 -3.58
N ASP A 79 16.42 -11.07 -3.16
CA ASP A 79 15.67 -12.13 -3.85
C ASP A 79 14.31 -11.58 -4.33
N ILE A 80 14.33 -10.96 -5.51
CA ILE A 80 13.14 -10.38 -6.13
C ILE A 80 12.10 -11.47 -6.42
N THR A 81 12.53 -12.63 -6.90
CA THR A 81 11.62 -13.74 -7.25
C THR A 81 10.90 -14.24 -6.01
N GLY A 82 11.62 -14.49 -4.91
CA GLY A 82 11.02 -14.86 -3.64
C GLY A 82 10.09 -13.78 -3.07
N ALA A 83 10.43 -12.50 -3.22
CA ALA A 83 9.56 -11.40 -2.82
C ALA A 83 8.23 -11.41 -3.60
N VAL A 84 8.28 -11.55 -4.93
CA VAL A 84 7.08 -11.63 -5.78
C VAL A 84 6.23 -12.85 -5.43
N VAL A 85 6.83 -14.00 -5.14
CA VAL A 85 6.11 -15.20 -4.70
C VAL A 85 5.33 -14.93 -3.41
N LYS A 86 5.97 -14.33 -2.40
CA LYS A 86 5.30 -13.98 -1.12
C LYS A 86 4.15 -13.00 -1.32
N ILE A 87 4.32 -11.99 -2.17
CA ILE A 87 3.26 -11.03 -2.50
C ILE A 87 2.10 -11.74 -3.18
N LYS A 88 2.39 -12.63 -4.14
CA LYS A 88 1.36 -13.42 -4.82
C LYS A 88 0.60 -14.32 -3.82
N GLU A 89 1.31 -15.02 -2.95
CA GLU A 89 0.72 -15.87 -1.91
C GLU A 89 -0.22 -15.07 -0.99
N LEU A 90 0.20 -13.87 -0.56
CA LEU A 90 -0.66 -12.97 0.22
C LEU A 90 -1.94 -12.62 -0.54
N LEU A 91 -1.82 -12.17 -1.80
CA LEU A 91 -2.97 -11.73 -2.58
C LEU A 91 -3.93 -12.89 -2.93
N THR A 92 -3.41 -14.10 -3.18
CA THR A 92 -4.21 -15.32 -3.36
C THR A 92 -4.92 -15.71 -2.06
N ALA A 93 -4.24 -15.68 -0.92
CA ALA A 93 -4.83 -16.02 0.38
C ALA A 93 -5.99 -15.08 0.77
N GLN A 94 -5.88 -13.80 0.37
CA GLN A 94 -6.94 -12.80 0.54
C GLN A 94 -8.00 -12.82 -0.57
N LYS A 95 -7.91 -13.74 -1.53
CA LYS A 95 -8.84 -13.94 -2.66
C LYS A 95 -8.91 -12.78 -3.66
N TYR A 96 -7.90 -11.91 -3.71
CA TYR A 96 -7.80 -10.89 -4.76
C TYR A 96 -7.39 -11.50 -6.11
N LEU A 97 -6.56 -12.54 -6.07
CA LEU A 97 -6.16 -13.30 -7.25
C LEU A 97 -6.97 -14.60 -7.30
N ILE A 98 -7.86 -14.71 -8.29
CA ILE A 98 -8.63 -15.93 -8.53
C ILE A 98 -7.76 -16.89 -9.33
N GLU A 99 -7.44 -18.04 -8.74
CA GLU A 99 -6.83 -19.14 -9.49
C GLU A 99 -7.93 -19.86 -10.27
N TYR A 100 -7.99 -19.61 -11.58
CA TYR A 100 -8.83 -20.39 -12.47
C TYR A 100 -8.24 -21.79 -12.60
N TYR A 101 -8.90 -22.78 -11.99
CA TYR A 101 -8.73 -24.18 -12.35
C TYR A 101 -9.39 -24.38 -13.74
N LEU A 102 -8.56 -24.46 -14.78
CA LEU A 102 -8.97 -24.92 -16.12
C LEU A 102 -8.84 -26.44 -16.20
#